data_AF-A0A7S0BUQ8-F1
#
_entry.id   AF-A0A7S0BUQ8-F1
#
_cell.length_a   1.000
_cell.length_b   1.000
_cell.length_c   1.000
_cell.angle_alpha   90.00
_cell.angle_beta   90.00
_cell.angle_gamma   90.00
#
_symmetry.space_group_name_H-M   'P 1'
#
loop_
_entity.id
_entity.type
_entity.pdbx_description
1 polymer ?
#
loop_
_entity_poly.entity_id
_entity_poly.type
_entity_poly.pdbx_seq_one_letter_code
_entity_poly.pdbx_strand_id
1 'polypeptide(L)'
;TTRRKSKSSSSKDYSETGLEPDTNVACKVRDAESGDSQWILGRLLQYFPESRKYEVLDVGDSDEVAQQRKPSGRPRCYKLSKSKIRVLPSEPRLDLAKNARTLAVYPNTTVFYPATVHISAMTREDREYTLEFDDEEEQGDLRWKRVPAYHVLPMDEAL
;
A
#
# COMPACT_ATOMS: atom_id res chain seq x y z
N THR A 1 23.10 39.22 18.11
CA THR A 1 21.65 38.98 18.16
C THR A 1 21.12 38.70 16.76
N THR A 2 20.29 37.65 16.65
CA THR A 2 19.31 37.32 15.60
C THR A 2 19.65 37.41 14.10
N ARG A 3 19.52 36.25 13.41
CA ARG A 3 18.39 35.94 12.49
C ARG A 3 18.64 34.61 11.78
N ARG A 4 18.14 33.51 12.34
CA ARG A 4 18.08 32.21 11.65
C ARG A 4 16.99 32.29 10.58
N LYS A 5 17.40 32.34 9.31
CA LYS A 5 16.51 32.16 8.15
C LYS A 5 15.87 30.77 8.24
N SER A 6 14.55 30.74 8.41
CA SER A 6 13.70 29.59 8.14
C SER A 6 13.85 29.21 6.66
N LYS A 7 14.34 27.99 6.39
CA LYS A 7 14.26 27.38 5.06
C LYS A 7 12.88 26.72 4.93
N SER A 8 11.92 27.47 4.40
CA SER A 8 10.76 26.88 3.73
C SER A 8 11.26 26.24 2.43
N SER A 9 11.33 24.92 2.42
CA SER A 9 11.50 24.07 1.25
C SER A 9 10.41 22.99 1.43
N SER A 10 9.49 22.67 0.54
CA SER A 10 9.39 22.86 -0.90
C SER A 10 7.93 22.60 -1.28
N SER A 11 7.10 23.63 -1.45
CA SER A 11 5.83 23.51 -2.17
C SER A 11 6.12 23.80 -3.64
N LYS A 12 6.59 22.81 -4.37
CA LYS A 12 6.85 22.91 -5.81
C LYS A 12 6.36 21.63 -6.50
N ASP A 13 5.35 21.82 -7.34
CA ASP A 13 5.02 20.96 -8.49
C ASP A 13 4.36 19.59 -8.24
N TYR A 14 3.44 19.46 -7.27
CA TYR A 14 2.57 18.26 -7.17
C TYR A 14 1.33 18.30 -8.09
N SER A 15 1.07 19.44 -8.73
CA SER A 15 -0.13 19.66 -9.55
C SER A 15 -0.14 18.91 -10.89
N GLU A 16 1.02 18.44 -11.37
CA GLU A 16 1.11 17.77 -12.68
C GLU A 16 1.06 16.23 -12.58
N THR A 17 1.38 15.66 -11.40
CA THR A 17 1.40 14.22 -11.13
C THR A 17 0.14 13.74 -10.42
N GLY A 18 -0.41 14.62 -9.56
CA GLY A 18 -1.56 14.37 -8.70
C GLY A 18 -1.26 13.52 -7.47
N LEU A 19 0.01 13.18 -7.19
CA LEU A 19 0.41 12.34 -6.05
C LEU A 19 1.48 13.03 -5.19
N GLU A 20 1.22 13.11 -3.89
CA GLU A 20 2.16 13.67 -2.91
C GLU A 20 3.22 12.64 -2.49
N PRO A 21 4.49 13.03 -2.30
CA PRO A 21 5.51 12.15 -1.76
C PRO A 21 5.20 11.81 -0.30
N ASP A 22 5.77 10.71 0.17
CA ASP A 22 5.46 10.05 1.43
C ASP A 22 4.04 9.43 1.49
N THR A 23 3.24 9.53 0.42
CA THR A 23 1.94 8.85 0.33
C THR A 23 2.11 7.34 0.26
N ASN A 24 1.32 6.62 1.06
CA ASN A 24 1.22 5.16 0.97
C ASN A 24 0.48 4.76 -0.31
N VAL A 25 1.05 3.83 -1.04
CA VAL A 25 0.55 3.34 -2.32
C VAL A 25 0.64 1.81 -2.37
N ALA A 26 -0.31 1.16 -3.01
CA ALA A 26 -0.15 -0.20 -3.47
C ALA A 26 0.54 -0.14 -4.82
N CYS A 27 1.63 -0.89 -4.99
CA CYS A 27 2.34 -0.91 -6.25
C CYS A 27 2.48 -2.34 -6.79
N LYS A 28 2.23 -2.49 -8.08
CA LYS A 28 2.27 -3.78 -8.77
C LYS A 28 3.70 -4.08 -9.20
N VAL A 29 4.36 -4.96 -8.46
CA VAL A 29 5.72 -5.40 -8.72
C VAL A 29 5.71 -6.81 -9.31
N ARG A 30 6.71 -7.10 -10.14
CA ARG A 30 6.89 -8.45 -10.69
C ARG A 30 7.81 -9.21 -9.74
N ASP A 31 7.35 -10.36 -9.29
CA ASP A 31 8.19 -11.28 -8.54
C ASP A 31 9.26 -11.86 -9.46
N ALA A 32 10.50 -11.87 -8.99
CA ALA A 32 11.63 -12.34 -9.80
C ALA A 32 11.69 -13.87 -9.88
N GLU A 33 11.11 -14.57 -8.90
CA GLU A 33 11.17 -16.03 -8.78
C GLU A 33 9.95 -16.68 -9.44
N SER A 34 8.73 -16.20 -9.14
CA SER A 34 7.49 -16.73 -9.72
C SER A 34 7.20 -16.15 -11.10
N GLY A 35 7.71 -14.94 -11.40
CA GLY A 35 7.41 -14.23 -12.64
C GLY A 35 6.01 -13.57 -12.66
N ASP A 36 5.19 -13.84 -11.65
CA ASP A 36 3.87 -13.25 -11.42
C ASP A 36 3.96 -11.80 -10.92
N SER A 37 2.87 -11.06 -11.08
CA SER A 37 2.79 -9.69 -10.57
C SER A 37 1.97 -9.64 -9.28
N GLN A 38 2.59 -9.18 -8.21
CA GLN A 38 1.96 -9.01 -6.91
C GLN A 38 1.82 -7.53 -6.56
N TRP A 39 0.79 -7.20 -5.79
CA TRP A 39 0.64 -5.86 -5.23
C TRP A 39 1.33 -5.82 -3.87
N ILE A 40 2.16 -4.82 -3.64
CA ILE A 40 2.83 -4.61 -2.36
C ILE A 40 2.52 -3.22 -1.82
N LEU A 41 2.56 -3.08 -0.50
CA LEU A 41 2.53 -1.80 0.17
C LEU A 41 3.86 -1.11 -0.05
N GLY A 42 3.79 0.10 -0.57
CA GLY A 42 4.93 0.95 -0.76
C GLY A 42 4.65 2.38 -0.39
N ARG A 43 5.72 3.15 -0.33
CA ARG A 43 5.68 4.58 -0.07
C ARG A 43 6.23 5.34 -1.25
N LEU A 44 5.48 6.32 -1.73
CA LEU A 44 5.93 7.18 -2.83
C LEU A 44 7.10 8.03 -2.36
N LEU A 45 8.25 7.95 -3.04
CA LEU A 45 9.41 8.78 -2.73
C LEU A 45 9.43 10.03 -3.61
N GLN A 46 9.39 9.84 -4.92
CA GLN A 46 9.51 10.91 -5.89
C GLN A 46 8.94 10.53 -7.26
N TYR A 47 8.65 11.53 -8.08
CA TYR A 47 8.28 11.35 -9.48
C TYR A 47 9.40 11.84 -10.41
N PHE A 48 9.71 11.03 -11.42
CA PHE A 48 10.67 11.36 -12.47
C PHE A 48 9.93 11.78 -13.74
N PRO A 49 9.77 13.09 -14.01
CA PRO A 49 9.03 13.58 -15.18
C PRO A 49 9.64 13.14 -16.50
N GLU A 50 10.97 13.05 -16.58
CA GLU A 50 11.70 12.63 -17.79
C GLU A 50 11.32 11.23 -18.26
N SER A 51 11.06 10.32 -17.31
CA SER A 51 10.70 8.93 -17.61
C SER A 51 9.22 8.61 -17.38
N ARG A 52 8.46 9.58 -16.85
CA ARG A 52 7.07 9.42 -16.39
C ARG A 52 6.89 8.25 -15.41
N LYS A 53 7.89 8.03 -14.55
CA LYS A 53 7.90 6.95 -13.55
C LYS A 53 7.93 7.53 -12.15
N TYR A 54 7.29 6.83 -11.23
CA TYR A 54 7.36 7.09 -9.81
C TYR A 54 8.34 6.14 -9.17
N GLU A 55 9.09 6.64 -8.19
CA GLU A 55 9.88 5.83 -7.29
C GLU A 55 9.06 5.49 -6.07
N VAL A 56 8.93 4.20 -5.80
CA VAL A 56 8.17 3.66 -4.67
C VAL A 56 9.11 2.79 -3.84
N LEU A 57 9.19 3.10 -2.55
CA LEU A 57 9.89 2.31 -1.54
C LEU A 57 9.00 1.16 -1.08
N ASP A 58 9.52 -0.07 -1.03
CA ASP A 58 8.82 -1.17 -0.38
C ASP A 58 8.90 -1.03 1.13
N VAL A 59 7.76 -0.82 1.80
CA VAL A 59 7.75 -0.63 3.26
C VAL A 59 8.00 -1.92 4.02
N GLY A 60 7.77 -3.10 3.43
CA GLY A 60 8.12 -4.38 4.07
C GLY A 60 9.61 -4.60 4.14
N ASP A 61 10.35 -4.05 3.18
CA ASP A 61 11.80 -4.03 3.16
C ASP A 61 12.39 -2.87 3.97
N SER A 62 11.57 -1.93 4.47
CA SER A 62 12.02 -0.79 5.27
C SER A 62 12.17 -1.09 6.76
N ASP A 63 11.64 -2.21 7.25
CA ASP A 63 11.80 -2.58 8.65
C ASP A 63 13.26 -2.97 8.95
N GLU A 64 13.84 -2.49 10.05
CA GLU A 64 15.23 -2.75 10.41
C GLU A 64 15.53 -4.26 10.51
N VAL A 65 14.57 -5.08 10.96
CA VAL A 65 14.76 -6.54 10.97
C VAL A 65 14.66 -7.16 9.57
N ALA A 66 13.87 -6.58 8.67
CA ALA A 66 13.80 -7.01 7.28
C ALA A 66 15.07 -6.64 6.50
N GLN A 67 15.63 -5.45 6.74
CA GLN A 67 16.89 -5.00 6.12
C GLN A 67 18.09 -5.83 6.57
N GLN A 68 18.17 -6.18 7.86
CA GLN A 68 19.25 -7.02 8.41
C GLN A 68 19.26 -8.44 7.82
N ARG A 69 18.10 -8.95 7.40
CA ARG A 69 17.98 -10.27 6.76
C ARG A 69 18.44 -10.28 5.30
N LYS A 70 18.72 -9.12 4.68
CA LYS A 70 19.00 -9.03 3.26
C LYS A 70 20.47 -8.74 2.99
N PRO A 71 21.08 -9.41 1.99
CA PRO A 71 22.51 -9.30 1.71
C PRO A 71 22.93 -7.88 1.31
N SER A 72 22.01 -7.05 0.81
CA SER A 72 22.28 -5.67 0.43
C SER A 72 22.12 -4.65 1.57
N GLY A 73 21.45 -5.01 2.68
CA GLY A 73 21.17 -4.09 3.81
C GLY A 73 20.43 -2.80 3.42
N ARG A 74 19.80 -2.75 2.25
CA ARG A 74 19.14 -1.56 1.69
C ARG A 74 17.70 -1.88 1.33
N PRO A 75 16.75 -0.99 1.63
CA PRO A 75 15.35 -1.18 1.27
C PRO A 75 15.19 -1.19 -0.25
N ARG A 76 14.29 -2.04 -0.76
CA ARG A 76 13.99 -2.12 -2.19
C ARG A 76 13.20 -0.90 -2.66
N CYS A 77 13.66 -0.28 -3.73
CA CYS A 77 12.94 0.78 -4.45
C CYS A 77 12.55 0.30 -5.86
N TYR A 78 11.34 0.64 -6.29
CA TYR A 78 10.80 0.29 -7.59
C TYR A 78 10.48 1.55 -8.41
N LYS A 79 10.86 1.54 -9.69
CA LYS A 79 10.50 2.61 -10.65
C LYS A 79 9.33 2.16 -11.51
N LEU A 80 8.13 2.65 -11.22
CA LEU A 80 6.87 2.17 -11.78
C LEU A 80 6.09 3.28 -12.49
N SER A 81 5.32 2.92 -13.52
CA SER A 81 4.39 3.85 -14.18
C SER A 81 3.12 4.04 -13.33
N LYS A 82 2.38 5.13 -13.57
CA LYS A 82 1.13 5.45 -12.84
C LYS A 82 0.13 4.28 -12.84
N SER A 83 0.01 3.54 -13.95
CA SER A 83 -0.90 2.39 -14.09
C SER A 83 -0.58 1.21 -13.17
N LYS A 84 0.63 1.17 -12.59
CA LYS A 84 1.05 0.13 -11.63
C LYS A 84 0.99 0.62 -10.18
N ILE A 85 0.38 1.77 -9.93
CA ILE A 85 0.34 2.42 -8.62
C ILE A 85 -1.12 2.76 -8.32
N ARG A 86 -1.61 2.29 -7.17
CA ARG A 86 -2.90 2.65 -6.60
C ARG A 86 -2.66 3.39 -5.30
N VAL A 87 -3.24 4.56 -5.15
CA VAL A 87 -3.10 5.37 -3.94
C VAL A 87 -3.94 4.76 -2.84
N LEU A 88 -3.37 4.58 -1.66
CA LEU A 88 -4.18 4.20 -0.51
C LEU A 88 -4.94 5.42 0.00
N PRO A 89 -6.21 5.26 0.37
CA PRO A 89 -6.95 6.34 0.98
C PRO A 89 -6.30 6.70 2.32
N SER A 90 -5.90 7.97 2.49
CA SER A 90 -5.35 8.47 3.76
C SER A 90 -6.37 8.43 4.90
N GLU A 91 -7.66 8.37 4.57
CA GLU A 91 -8.73 8.20 5.55
C GLU A 91 -9.55 6.93 5.26
N PRO A 92 -9.99 6.21 6.30
CA PRO A 92 -10.81 5.01 6.18
C PRO A 92 -12.26 5.34 5.81
N ARG A 93 -12.47 6.10 4.72
CA ARG A 93 -13.79 6.45 4.20
C ARG A 93 -14.34 5.42 3.22
N LEU A 94 -13.53 4.43 2.85
CA LEU A 94 -13.97 3.36 1.99
C LEU A 94 -15.07 2.59 2.73
N ASP A 95 -16.27 2.54 2.17
CA ASP A 95 -17.40 1.77 2.69
C ASP A 95 -17.59 0.53 1.81
N LEU A 96 -16.80 -0.51 2.07
CA LEU A 96 -17.00 -1.78 1.39
C LEU A 96 -18.11 -2.55 2.10
N ALA A 97 -19.19 -2.81 1.36
CA ALA A 97 -20.28 -3.65 1.84
C ALA A 97 -19.80 -5.09 2.09
N LYS A 98 -20.54 -5.82 2.92
CA LYS A 98 -20.36 -7.26 3.07
C LYS A 98 -20.41 -7.97 1.71
N ASN A 99 -19.52 -8.95 1.52
CA ASN A 99 -19.27 -9.71 0.30
C ASN A 99 -18.64 -8.90 -0.86
N ALA A 100 -18.24 -7.65 -0.65
CA ALA A 100 -17.47 -6.91 -1.65
C ALA A 100 -16.08 -7.53 -1.85
N ARG A 101 -15.60 -7.54 -3.10
CA ARG A 101 -14.22 -7.93 -3.44
C ARG A 101 -13.26 -6.79 -3.16
N THR A 102 -12.18 -7.12 -2.49
CA THR A 102 -11.17 -6.16 -2.07
C THR A 102 -9.79 -6.74 -2.24
N LEU A 103 -8.81 -5.85 -2.32
CA LEU A 103 -7.40 -6.18 -2.21
C LEU A 103 -6.91 -5.66 -0.86
N ALA A 104 -6.34 -6.53 -0.02
CA ALA A 104 -5.98 -6.17 1.34
C ALA A 104 -4.61 -6.71 1.75
N VAL A 105 -3.91 -5.97 2.61
CA VAL A 105 -2.63 -6.44 3.15
C VAL A 105 -2.88 -7.64 4.08
N TYR A 106 -2.20 -8.76 3.83
CA TYR A 106 -2.28 -9.92 4.72
C TYR A 106 -1.62 -9.60 6.07
N PRO A 107 -2.20 -10.01 7.21
CA PRO A 107 -1.62 -9.74 8.52
C PRO A 107 -0.14 -10.12 8.62
N ASN A 108 0.67 -9.23 9.20
CA ASN A 108 2.13 -9.41 9.36
C ASN A 108 2.94 -9.47 8.05
N THR A 109 2.34 -9.05 6.93
CA THR A 109 3.02 -8.91 5.64
C THR A 109 2.86 -7.48 5.13
N THR A 110 3.49 -7.18 3.99
CA THR A 110 3.25 -5.96 3.21
C THR A 110 2.72 -6.29 1.82
N VAL A 111 2.20 -7.49 1.63
CA VAL A 111 1.70 -7.96 0.33
C VAL A 111 0.18 -7.92 0.36
N PHE A 112 -0.38 -7.47 -0.75
CA PHE A 112 -1.80 -7.33 -0.97
C PHE A 112 -2.35 -8.59 -1.64
N TYR A 113 -3.35 -9.19 -1.03
CA TYR A 113 -4.02 -10.38 -1.53
C TYR A 113 -5.50 -10.11 -1.80
N PRO A 114 -6.10 -10.80 -2.77
CA PRO A 114 -7.54 -10.78 -2.99
C PRO A 114 -8.27 -11.30 -1.74
N ALA A 115 -9.31 -10.59 -1.34
CA ALA A 115 -10.13 -10.93 -0.20
C ALA A 115 -11.59 -10.55 -0.41
N THR A 116 -12.45 -11.12 0.41
CA THR A 116 -13.89 -10.85 0.45
C THR A 116 -14.25 -10.26 1.81
N VAL A 117 -15.02 -9.17 1.81
CA VAL A 117 -15.45 -8.51 3.05
C VAL A 117 -16.46 -9.37 3.79
N HIS A 118 -16.11 -9.84 5.00
CA HIS A 118 -17.03 -10.52 5.89
C HIS A 118 -17.81 -9.54 6.78
N ILE A 119 -17.11 -8.56 7.36
CA ILE A 119 -17.66 -7.47 8.20
C ILE A 119 -17.07 -6.14 7.76
N SER A 120 -17.94 -5.14 7.51
CA SER A 120 -17.51 -3.79 7.12
C SER A 120 -16.87 -3.04 8.28
N ALA A 121 -15.79 -2.31 8.01
CA ALA A 121 -15.14 -1.43 8.98
C ALA A 121 -16.08 -0.38 9.58
N MET A 122 -17.11 0.09 8.85
CA MET A 122 -18.05 1.08 9.39
C MET A 122 -18.96 0.53 10.47
N THR A 123 -19.13 -0.79 10.54
CA THR A 123 -19.93 -1.43 11.59
C THR A 123 -19.16 -1.59 12.90
N ARG A 124 -17.86 -1.26 12.93
CA ARG A 124 -16.97 -1.46 14.07
C ARG A 124 -16.40 -0.14 14.58
N GLU A 125 -16.27 -0.02 15.91
CA GLU A 125 -15.66 1.14 16.56
C GLU A 125 -14.17 1.25 16.22
N ASP A 126 -13.51 0.12 16.02
CA ASP A 126 -12.10 -0.02 15.66
C ASP A 126 -11.77 0.33 14.20
N ARG A 127 -12.76 0.52 13.32
CA ARG A 127 -12.58 0.81 11.88
C ARG A 127 -11.73 -0.23 11.13
N GLU A 128 -11.83 -1.49 11.55
CA GLU A 128 -11.15 -2.62 10.91
C GLU A 128 -12.14 -3.47 10.12
N TYR A 129 -11.74 -3.89 8.92
CA TYR A 129 -12.47 -4.87 8.15
C TYR A 129 -12.19 -6.27 8.68
N THR A 130 -13.21 -7.12 8.66
CA THR A 130 -13.01 -8.57 8.79
C THR A 130 -13.09 -9.16 7.39
N LEU A 131 -12.01 -9.76 6.93
CA LEU A 131 -11.82 -10.23 5.56
C LEU A 131 -11.57 -11.74 5.53
N GLU A 132 -12.06 -12.40 4.49
CA GLU A 132 -11.70 -13.76 4.12
C GLU A 132 -10.80 -13.70 2.89
N PHE A 133 -9.55 -14.14 3.00
CA PHE A 133 -8.59 -14.16 1.88
C PHE A 133 -8.83 -15.37 0.98
N ASP A 134 -8.59 -15.24 -0.33
CA ASP A 134 -8.84 -16.31 -1.31
C ASP A 134 -7.93 -17.54 -1.09
N ASP A 135 -6.68 -17.30 -0.68
CA ASP A 135 -5.67 -18.34 -0.38
C ASP A 135 -5.77 -18.88 1.06
N GLU A 136 -6.81 -18.52 1.82
CA GLU A 136 -6.94 -18.95 3.21
C GLU A 136 -7.45 -20.39 3.31
N GLU A 137 -6.59 -21.31 3.76
CA GLU A 137 -6.93 -22.73 3.95
C GLU A 137 -7.57 -23.02 5.32
N GLU A 138 -7.52 -22.07 6.26
CA GLU A 138 -8.11 -22.22 7.59
C GLU A 138 -9.64 -22.30 7.51
N GLN A 139 -10.24 -23.13 8.36
CA GLN A 139 -11.70 -23.28 8.45
C GLN A 139 -12.25 -22.69 9.75
N GLY A 140 -13.53 -22.34 9.74
CA GLY A 140 -14.22 -21.77 10.90
C GLY A 140 -13.87 -20.30 11.14
N ASP A 141 -13.73 -19.90 12.41
CA ASP A 141 -13.50 -18.51 12.81
C ASP A 141 -12.09 -17.99 12.44
N LEU A 142 -11.12 -18.90 12.25
CA LEU A 142 -9.72 -18.55 11.97
C LEU A 142 -9.52 -18.03 10.55
N ARG A 143 -10.42 -18.37 9.61
CA ARG A 143 -10.35 -17.91 8.21
C ARG A 143 -10.53 -16.40 8.06
N TRP A 144 -11.09 -15.76 9.09
CA TRP A 144 -11.38 -14.35 9.09
C TRP A 144 -10.23 -13.57 9.70
N LYS A 145 -9.66 -12.66 8.93
CA LYS A 145 -8.56 -11.79 9.36
C LYS A 145 -9.06 -10.36 9.54
N ARG A 146 -8.61 -9.72 10.61
CA ARG A 146 -8.86 -8.29 10.85
C ARG A 146 -7.79 -7.47 10.14
N VAL A 147 -8.23 -6.55 9.28
CA VAL A 147 -7.34 -5.69 8.50
C VAL A 147 -7.79 -4.23 8.66
N PRO A 148 -6.91 -3.31 9.04
CA PRO A 148 -7.25 -1.89 9.13
C PRO A 148 -7.71 -1.33 7.79
N ALA A 149 -8.73 -0.48 7.79
CA ALA A 149 -9.31 0.06 6.56
C ALA A 149 -8.34 0.81 5.64
N TYR A 150 -7.26 1.39 6.18
CA TYR A 150 -6.21 2.03 5.38
C TYR A 150 -5.30 1.04 4.64
N HIS A 151 -5.37 -0.26 4.95
CA HIS A 151 -4.68 -1.35 4.23
C HIS A 151 -5.60 -2.12 3.27
N VAL A 152 -6.77 -1.56 2.96
CA VAL A 152 -7.80 -2.17 2.14
C VAL A 152 -8.07 -1.28 0.93
N LEU A 153 -8.04 -1.88 -0.26
CA LEU A 153 -8.31 -1.23 -1.54
C LEU A 153 -9.46 -1.92 -2.25
N PRO A 154 -10.40 -1.18 -2.86
CA PRO A 154 -11.42 -1.81 -3.68
C PRO A 154 -10.75 -2.59 -4.82
N MET A 155 -11.18 -3.83 -5.03
CA MET A 155 -10.67 -4.66 -6.13
C MET A 155 -11.25 -4.24 -7.49
N ASP A 156 -12.11 -3.21 -7.52
CA ASP A 156 -12.74 -2.75 -8.76
C ASP A 156 -11.67 -2.56 -9.85
N GLU A 157 -11.89 -3.30 -10.93
CA GLU A 157 -10.95 -3.47 -12.03
C GLU A 157 -10.95 -2.22 -12.94
N ALA A 158 -11.85 -1.26 -12.72
CA ALA A 158 -12.06 -0.10 -13.57
C ALA A 158 -11.64 1.22 -12.90
N LEU A 159 -10.34 1.54 -12.98
CA LEU A 159 -9.84 2.93 -13.00
C LEU A 159 -8.67 3.06 -13.98
#